data_AF-A0A1R3KZA2-F1
#
_entry.id   AF-A0A1R3KZA2-F1
#
_cell.length_a   1.000
_cell.length_b   1.000
_cell.length_c   1.000
_cell.angle_alpha   90.00
_cell.angle_beta   90.00
_cell.angle_gamma   90.00
#
_symmetry.space_group_name_H-M   'P 1'
#
loop_
_entity.id
_entity.type
_entity.pdbx_description
1 polymer ?
#
loop_
_entity_poly.entity_id
_entity_poly.type
_entity_poly.pdbx_seq_one_letter_code
_entity_poly.pdbx_strand_id
1 'polypeptide(L)'
;MCILIHSGFVAEPKQHTSQSDEVEKGYVLTLAGRLLLKDSEMSSRPFLLGALDPVLMKPWQSFGAWFQNGDANPSAFATSHGKPFWDYAEYEPRINHLFNEAMAGVSLLIAKVMITKCKGFFKGLKSLVDVGGGTGTITKILANIFPEMDCTVFDLPHVVAGLQGEGNLKYIGGNMLDKVPFGDAVMLKVNFALYCCCVNQFLGI
;
A
#
# COMPACT_ATOMS: atom_id res chain seq x y z
N MET A 1 0.78 8.80 -27.87
CA MET A 1 -0.27 7.77 -27.68
C MET A 1 0.15 6.36 -28.11
N CYS A 2 0.96 6.16 -29.15
CA CYS A 2 1.34 4.81 -29.62
C CYS A 2 1.90 3.88 -28.52
N ILE A 3 2.71 4.40 -27.60
CA ILE A 3 3.24 3.62 -26.47
C ILE A 3 2.11 3.11 -25.58
N LEU A 4 1.12 3.93 -25.22
CA LEU A 4 0.00 3.52 -24.36
C LEU A 4 -0.94 2.52 -25.05
N ILE A 5 -1.05 2.60 -26.38
CA ILE A 5 -1.81 1.63 -27.18
C ILE A 5 -1.07 0.30 -27.22
N HIS A 6 0.23 0.34 -27.55
CA HIS A 6 1.09 -0.84 -27.57
C HIS A 6 1.19 -1.52 -26.20
N SER A 7 1.24 -0.72 -25.11
CA SER A 7 1.21 -1.21 -23.73
C SER A 7 -0.18 -1.61 -23.25
N GLY A 8 -1.23 -1.46 -24.06
CA GLY A 8 -2.57 -1.94 -23.76
C GLY A 8 -3.35 -1.12 -22.73
N PHE A 9 -2.94 0.11 -22.39
CA PHE A 9 -3.70 1.00 -21.50
C PHE A 9 -4.80 1.77 -22.24
N VAL A 10 -4.62 1.97 -23.54
CA VAL A 10 -5.54 2.70 -24.42
C VAL A 10 -5.79 1.86 -25.67
N ALA A 11 -6.99 1.96 -26.25
CA ALA A 11 -7.31 1.34 -27.54
C ALA A 11 -7.93 2.37 -28.47
N GLU A 12 -7.81 2.13 -29.78
CA GLU A 12 -8.57 2.87 -30.78
C GLU A 12 -9.97 2.22 -30.90
N PRO A 13 -11.06 3.01 -30.87
CA PRO A 13 -12.40 2.47 -31.03
C PRO A 13 -12.55 1.83 -32.43
N LYS A 14 -13.29 0.71 -32.50
CA LYS A 14 -13.65 0.11 -33.78
C LYS A 14 -14.53 1.11 -34.54
N GLN A 15 -14.09 1.53 -35.71
CA GLN A 15 -14.84 2.48 -36.55
C GLN A 15 -16.20 1.86 -36.95
N HIS A 16 -17.30 2.51 -36.58
CA HIS A 16 -18.57 2.35 -37.27
C HIS A 16 -18.60 3.41 -38.37
N THR A 17 -18.50 2.97 -39.62
CA THR A 17 -18.58 3.83 -40.80
C THR A 17 -20.00 4.37 -40.98
N SER A 18 -20.24 5.60 -40.53
CA SER A 18 -21.31 6.44 -41.07
C SER A 18 -20.66 7.61 -41.81
N GLN A 19 -21.03 7.76 -43.08
CA GLN A 19 -20.52 8.76 -44.00
C GLN A 19 -20.93 10.17 -43.56
N SER A 20 -19.98 10.95 -43.03
CA SER A 20 -19.76 12.40 -43.27
C SER A 20 -18.99 13.02 -42.09
N ASP A 21 -18.09 13.94 -42.43
CA ASP A 21 -17.37 14.89 -41.57
C ASP A 21 -16.22 14.36 -40.70
N GLU A 22 -15.23 15.23 -40.46
CA GLU A 22 -13.88 14.95 -39.94
C GLU A 22 -13.81 13.81 -38.92
N VAL A 23 -13.03 12.76 -39.24
CA VAL A 23 -12.81 11.63 -38.34
C VAL A 23 -11.93 12.10 -37.18
N GLU A 24 -12.56 12.56 -36.10
CA GLU A 24 -11.87 12.82 -34.85
C GLU A 24 -11.31 11.49 -34.33
N LYS A 25 -9.99 11.36 -34.30
CA LYS A 25 -9.32 10.17 -33.75
C LYS A 25 -9.54 10.12 -32.24
N GLY A 26 -10.56 9.37 -31.83
CA GLY A 26 -10.84 9.07 -30.43
C GLY A 26 -9.97 7.94 -29.89
N TYR A 27 -9.78 7.94 -28.57
CA TYR A 27 -9.10 6.88 -27.82
C TYR A 27 -9.97 6.44 -26.65
N VAL A 28 -10.01 5.14 -26.37
CA VAL A 28 -10.78 4.58 -25.24
C VAL A 28 -9.85 3.88 -24.24
N LEU A 29 -10.15 4.00 -22.95
CA LEU A 29 -9.39 3.32 -21.90
C LEU A 29 -9.75 1.82 -21.86
N THR A 30 -8.73 0.98 -21.80
CA THR A 30 -8.90 -0.45 -21.52
C THR A 30 -9.17 -0.67 -20.02
N LEU A 31 -9.41 -1.93 -19.62
CA LEU A 31 -9.50 -2.27 -18.19
C LEU A 31 -8.22 -1.91 -17.42
N ALA A 32 -7.05 -2.12 -18.02
CA ALA A 32 -5.77 -1.70 -17.43
C ALA A 32 -5.67 -0.16 -17.34
N GLY A 33 -6.09 0.56 -18.38
CA GLY A 33 -6.16 2.03 -18.39
C GLY A 33 -7.03 2.61 -17.27
N ARG A 34 -8.13 1.93 -16.92
CA ARG A 34 -9.03 2.36 -15.84
C ARG A 34 -8.38 2.32 -14.45
N LEU A 35 -7.34 1.52 -14.25
CA LEU A 35 -6.56 1.52 -13.00
C LEU A 35 -5.76 2.82 -12.82
N LEU A 36 -5.56 3.62 -13.87
CA LEU A 36 -4.85 4.90 -13.81
C LEU A 36 -5.77 6.09 -13.54
N LEU A 37 -7.09 5.89 -13.51
CA LEU A 37 -8.05 6.95 -13.26
C LEU A 37 -7.94 7.45 -11.83
N LYS A 38 -7.98 8.78 -11.65
CA LYS A 38 -7.87 9.44 -10.34
C LYS A 38 -9.03 9.07 -9.42
N ASP A 39 -10.25 9.00 -9.95
CA ASP A 39 -11.49 8.85 -9.17
C ASP A 39 -12.02 7.40 -9.19
N SER A 40 -11.12 6.44 -9.40
CA SER A 40 -11.45 5.01 -9.32
C SER A 40 -11.12 4.49 -7.93
N GLU A 41 -12.06 3.78 -7.30
CA GLU A 41 -11.81 3.06 -6.05
C GLU A 41 -10.64 2.08 -6.16
N MET A 42 -10.30 1.60 -7.35
CA MET A 42 -9.21 0.65 -7.57
C MET A 42 -8.02 1.31 -8.29
N SER A 43 -7.82 2.61 -8.09
CA SER A 43 -6.72 3.33 -8.72
C SER A 43 -5.36 2.84 -8.23
N SER A 44 -4.53 2.36 -9.15
CA SER A 44 -3.10 2.07 -8.92
C SER A 44 -2.22 3.29 -9.20
N ARG A 45 -2.82 4.44 -9.51
CA ARG A 45 -2.08 5.68 -9.82
C ARG A 45 -1.14 6.12 -8.69
N PRO A 46 -1.55 6.15 -7.39
CA PRO A 46 -0.63 6.55 -6.32
C PRO A 46 0.60 5.65 -6.24
N PHE A 47 0.41 4.34 -6.44
CA PHE A 47 1.51 3.38 -6.48
C PHE A 47 2.50 3.67 -7.61
N LEU A 48 2.00 3.97 -8.82
CA LEU A 48 2.86 4.31 -9.95
C LEU A 48 3.60 5.63 -9.75
N LEU A 49 2.95 6.64 -9.16
CA LEU A 49 3.60 7.91 -8.83
C LEU A 49 4.71 7.71 -7.80
N GLY A 50 4.50 6.84 -6.79
CA GLY A 50 5.54 6.45 -5.85
C GLY A 50 6.68 5.69 -6.55
N ALA A 51 6.36 4.65 -7.31
CA ALA A 51 7.37 3.82 -7.98
C ALA A 51 8.27 4.60 -8.96
N LEU A 52 7.73 5.67 -9.56
CA LEU A 52 8.43 6.51 -10.52
C LEU A 52 9.00 7.80 -9.91
N ASP A 53 8.83 8.03 -8.61
CA ASP A 53 9.39 9.20 -7.94
C ASP A 53 10.92 9.15 -8.00
N PRO A 54 11.61 10.26 -8.33
CA PRO A 54 13.07 10.28 -8.40
C PRO A 54 13.77 9.78 -7.13
N VAL A 55 13.21 10.06 -5.95
CA VAL A 55 13.79 9.61 -4.67
C VAL A 55 13.71 8.10 -4.54
N LEU A 56 12.59 7.50 -4.96
CA LEU A 56 12.37 6.05 -4.91
C LEU A 56 13.03 5.31 -6.09
N MET A 57 13.32 6.01 -7.19
CA MET A 57 14.05 5.49 -8.35
C MET A 57 15.58 5.50 -8.18
N LYS A 58 16.15 6.49 -7.50
CA LYS A 58 17.62 6.64 -7.32
C LYS A 58 18.34 5.41 -6.72
N PRO A 59 17.76 4.67 -5.73
CA PRO A 59 18.35 3.43 -5.22
C PRO A 59 18.62 2.40 -6.31
N TRP A 60 17.76 2.33 -7.33
CA TRP A 60 17.92 1.41 -8.45
C TRP A 60 19.16 1.69 -9.29
N GLN A 61 19.56 2.96 -9.37
CA GLN A 61 20.78 3.38 -10.06
C GLN A 61 22.03 3.16 -9.21
N SER A 62 21.87 2.99 -7.89
CA SER A 62 22.96 2.84 -6.93
C SER A 62 23.21 1.39 -6.51
N PHE A 63 22.50 0.40 -7.09
CA PHE A 63 22.70 -1.02 -6.77
C PHE A 63 24.16 -1.45 -6.93
N GLY A 64 24.79 -1.08 -8.03
CA GLY A 64 26.20 -1.43 -8.29
C GLY A 64 27.13 -0.88 -7.21
N ALA A 65 26.97 0.39 -6.85
CA ALA A 65 27.76 1.02 -5.79
C ALA A 65 27.49 0.38 -4.43
N TRP A 66 26.22 0.07 -4.11
CA TRP A 66 25.87 -0.59 -2.86
C TRP A 66 26.53 -1.96 -2.71
N PHE A 67 26.51 -2.81 -3.75
CA PHE A 67 27.19 -4.11 -3.72
C PHE A 67 28.72 -4.01 -3.57
N GLN A 68 29.32 -2.93 -4.06
CA GLN A 68 30.77 -2.71 -3.98
C GLN A 68 31.22 -2.09 -2.65
N ASN A 69 30.32 -1.43 -1.93
CA ASN A 69 30.62 -0.70 -0.69
C ASN A 69 30.68 -1.58 0.57
N GLY A 70 30.57 -2.91 0.43
CA GLY A 70 30.53 -3.83 1.57
C GLY A 70 29.38 -3.50 2.55
N ASP A 71 29.64 -3.65 3.85
CA ASP A 71 28.65 -3.41 4.92
C ASP A 71 28.54 -1.93 5.34
N ALA A 72 29.14 -0.99 4.60
CA ALA A 72 29.15 0.43 4.97
C ALA A 72 27.75 1.08 5.00
N ASN A 73 26.81 0.54 4.22
CA ASN A 73 25.43 1.01 4.20
C ASN A 73 24.45 -0.18 4.23
N PRO A 74 23.37 -0.12 5.02
CA PRO A 74 22.42 -1.23 5.19
C PRO A 74 21.53 -1.47 3.97
N SER A 75 21.50 -0.56 2.98
CA SER A 75 20.68 -0.70 1.78
C SER A 75 21.16 0.18 0.62
N ALA A 76 20.69 -0.12 -0.58
CA ALA A 76 20.84 0.75 -1.74
C ALA A 76 20.22 2.14 -1.51
N PHE A 77 19.11 2.21 -0.75
CA PHE A 77 18.48 3.48 -0.40
C PHE A 77 19.41 4.34 0.48
N ALA A 78 19.99 3.74 1.52
CA ALA A 78 20.97 4.42 2.38
C ALA A 78 22.22 4.84 1.60
N THR A 79 22.66 4.03 0.63
CA THR A 79 23.79 4.39 -0.25
C THR A 79 23.47 5.63 -1.10
N SER A 80 22.24 5.77 -1.59
CA SER A 80 21.83 6.91 -2.43
C SER A 80 21.51 8.19 -1.66
N HIS A 81 21.05 8.06 -0.41
CA HIS A 81 20.42 9.15 0.34
C HIS A 81 21.05 9.41 1.72
N GLY A 82 22.05 8.62 2.11
CA GLY A 82 22.81 8.78 3.35
C GLY A 82 22.10 8.34 4.63
N LYS A 83 20.87 7.81 4.53
CA LYS A 83 20.09 7.31 5.68
C LYS A 83 19.09 6.22 5.27
N PRO A 84 18.66 5.35 6.20
CA PRO A 84 17.58 4.39 5.96
C PRO A 84 16.29 5.05 5.46
N PHE A 85 15.45 4.28 4.77
CA PHE A 85 14.21 4.77 4.16
C PHE A 85 13.24 5.39 5.18
N TRP A 86 12.99 4.71 6.29
CA TRP A 86 12.02 5.17 7.29
C TRP A 86 12.47 6.48 7.97
N ASP A 87 13.77 6.59 8.28
CA ASP A 87 14.35 7.83 8.75
C ASP A 87 14.19 8.93 7.69
N TYR A 88 14.47 8.63 6.42
CA TYR A 88 14.27 9.61 5.33
C TYR A 88 12.82 10.09 5.23
N ALA A 89 11.85 9.18 5.29
CA ALA A 89 10.43 9.50 5.22
C ALA A 89 9.98 10.38 6.39
N GLU A 90 10.51 10.15 7.60
CA GLU A 90 10.24 11.01 8.75
C GLU A 90 10.68 12.47 8.52
N TYR A 91 11.85 12.68 7.90
CA TYR A 91 12.38 14.01 7.60
C TYR A 91 11.77 14.67 6.35
N GLU A 92 11.23 13.88 5.41
CA GLU A 92 10.67 14.38 4.14
C GLU A 92 9.18 14.03 4.02
N PRO A 93 8.28 14.91 4.53
CA PRO A 93 6.84 14.67 4.56
C PRO A 93 6.22 14.35 3.20
N ARG A 94 6.77 14.90 2.11
CA ARG A 94 6.29 14.61 0.75
C ARG A 94 6.45 13.13 0.41
N ILE A 95 7.59 12.53 0.79
CA ILE A 95 7.89 11.12 0.53
C ILE A 95 7.09 10.23 1.45
N ASN A 96 6.95 10.58 2.73
CA ASN A 96 6.06 9.85 3.65
C ASN A 96 4.63 9.81 3.12
N HIS A 97 4.08 10.96 2.73
CA HIS A 97 2.72 11.04 2.17
C HIS A 97 2.58 10.20 0.90
N LEU A 98 3.49 10.37 -0.06
CA LEU A 98 3.47 9.63 -1.33
C LEU A 98 3.55 8.11 -1.12
N PHE A 99 4.42 7.67 -0.21
CA PHE A 99 4.54 6.26 0.13
C PHE A 99 3.27 5.71 0.80
N ASN A 100 2.70 6.45 1.75
CA ASN A 100 1.47 6.05 2.42
C ASN A 100 0.27 5.99 1.47
N GLU A 101 0.14 6.94 0.54
CA GLU A 101 -0.89 6.89 -0.50
C GLU A 101 -0.70 5.69 -1.44
N ALA A 102 0.54 5.43 -1.87
CA ALA A 102 0.87 4.27 -2.69
C ALA A 102 0.48 2.96 -2.00
N MET A 103 0.81 2.82 -0.71
CA MET A 103 0.46 1.65 0.07
C MET A 103 -1.05 1.54 0.30
N ALA A 104 -1.76 2.64 0.52
CA ALA A 104 -3.21 2.65 0.69
C ALA A 104 -3.94 2.13 -0.56
N GLY A 105 -3.53 2.57 -1.76
CA GLY A 105 -4.11 2.13 -3.04
C GLY A 105 -3.99 0.62 -3.26
N VAL A 106 -2.81 0.05 -2.98
CA VAL A 106 -2.61 -1.42 -3.07
C VAL A 106 -3.41 -2.16 -2.00
N SER A 107 -3.51 -1.60 -0.79
CA SER A 107 -4.17 -2.26 0.34
C SER A 107 -5.68 -2.41 0.15
N LEU A 108 -6.33 -1.49 -0.58
CA LEU A 108 -7.76 -1.59 -0.88
C LEU A 108 -8.08 -2.79 -1.80
N LEU A 109 -7.22 -3.09 -2.77
CA LEU A 109 -7.36 -4.28 -3.62
C LEU A 109 -7.22 -5.56 -2.78
N ILE A 110 -6.22 -5.59 -1.90
CA ILE A 110 -5.96 -6.73 -0.99
C ILE A 110 -7.13 -6.90 -0.02
N ALA A 111 -7.66 -5.82 0.54
CA ALA A 111 -8.81 -5.85 1.44
C ALA A 111 -10.02 -6.53 0.78
N LYS A 112 -10.35 -6.15 -0.47
CA LYS A 112 -11.47 -6.77 -1.22
C LYS A 112 -11.30 -8.29 -1.34
N VAL A 113 -10.09 -8.77 -1.65
CA VAL A 113 -9.80 -10.21 -1.75
C VAL A 113 -9.90 -10.88 -0.36
N MET A 114 -9.30 -10.27 0.66
CA MET A 114 -9.30 -10.77 2.03
C MET A 114 -10.71 -10.93 2.59
N ILE A 115 -11.57 -9.94 2.39
CA ILE A 115 -12.98 -10.00 2.83
C ILE A 115 -13.76 -11.05 2.05
N THR A 116 -13.45 -11.26 0.78
CA THR A 116 -14.18 -12.23 -0.05
C THR A 116 -13.75 -13.68 0.24
N LYS A 117 -12.46 -13.91 0.51
CA LYS A 117 -11.88 -15.25 0.60
C LYS A 117 -11.54 -15.70 2.03
N CYS A 118 -11.26 -14.75 2.91
CA CYS A 118 -10.72 -15.02 4.24
C CYS A 118 -11.62 -14.49 5.38
N LYS A 119 -12.86 -14.08 5.10
CA LYS A 119 -13.78 -13.53 6.13
C LYS A 119 -13.93 -14.43 7.36
N GLY A 120 -13.94 -15.74 7.16
CA GLY A 120 -14.08 -16.73 8.24
C GLY A 120 -12.96 -16.67 9.27
N PHE A 121 -11.74 -16.27 8.88
CA PHE A 121 -10.60 -16.14 9.79
C PHE A 121 -10.84 -15.09 10.87
N PHE A 122 -11.46 -13.96 10.51
CA PHE A 122 -11.70 -12.85 11.43
C PHE A 122 -12.90 -13.07 12.34
N LYS A 123 -13.70 -14.11 12.10
CA LYS A 123 -14.94 -14.34 12.82
C LYS A 123 -14.64 -14.87 14.23
N GLY A 124 -15.09 -14.15 15.25
CA GLY A 124 -14.90 -14.52 16.66
C GLY A 124 -13.61 -14.02 17.29
N LEU A 125 -12.76 -13.30 16.54
CA LEU A 125 -11.65 -12.53 17.13
C LEU A 125 -12.21 -11.37 17.95
N LYS A 126 -11.67 -11.15 19.15
CA LYS A 126 -12.01 -9.98 19.97
C LYS A 126 -11.09 -8.82 19.70
N SER A 127 -9.84 -9.08 19.29
CA SER A 127 -8.86 -8.04 18.98
C SER A 127 -7.93 -8.41 17.82
N LEU A 128 -7.66 -7.42 16.97
CA LEU A 128 -6.74 -7.50 15.83
C LEU A 128 -5.73 -6.36 15.87
N VAL A 129 -4.45 -6.67 15.69
CA VAL A 129 -3.37 -5.69 15.54
C VAL A 129 -2.80 -5.76 14.13
N ASP A 130 -2.93 -4.68 13.37
CA ASP A 130 -2.35 -4.48 12.05
C ASP A 130 -1.00 -3.77 12.18
N VAL A 131 0.07 -4.56 12.15
CA VAL A 131 1.45 -4.09 12.30
C VAL A 131 1.97 -3.59 10.96
N GLY A 132 2.52 -2.39 10.92
CA GLY A 132 2.85 -1.72 9.66
C GLY A 132 1.60 -1.37 8.83
N GLY A 133 0.47 -1.13 9.50
CA GLY A 133 -0.84 -0.91 8.87
C GLY A 133 -0.99 0.43 8.14
N GLY A 134 0.01 1.30 8.21
CA GLY A 134 0.04 2.61 7.58
C GLY A 134 -1.09 3.52 8.04
N THR A 135 -1.84 4.04 7.09
CA THR A 135 -3.04 4.87 7.36
C THR A 135 -4.28 4.05 7.74
N GLY A 136 -4.15 2.72 7.84
CA GLY A 136 -5.18 1.81 8.33
C GLY A 136 -6.21 1.39 7.29
N THR A 137 -5.91 1.45 5.99
CA THR A 137 -6.90 1.17 4.92
C THR A 137 -7.62 -0.17 5.09
N ILE A 138 -6.90 -1.26 5.33
CA ILE A 138 -7.50 -2.59 5.53
C ILE A 138 -8.27 -2.60 6.86
N THR A 139 -7.63 -2.11 7.91
CA THR A 139 -8.15 -2.20 9.27
C THR A 139 -9.41 -1.38 9.49
N LYS A 140 -9.57 -0.22 8.82
CA LYS A 140 -10.84 0.53 8.75
C LYS A 140 -11.98 -0.31 8.18
N ILE A 141 -11.71 -1.06 7.12
CA ILE A 141 -12.73 -1.89 6.48
C ILE A 141 -13.08 -3.08 7.39
N LEU A 142 -12.08 -3.71 8.03
CA LEU A 142 -12.32 -4.79 8.98
C LEU A 142 -13.11 -4.32 10.20
N ALA A 143 -12.76 -3.17 10.77
CA ALA A 143 -13.47 -2.54 11.88
C ALA A 143 -14.96 -2.33 11.56
N ASN A 144 -15.28 -1.87 10.35
CA ASN A 144 -16.65 -1.70 9.88
C ASN A 144 -17.41 -3.02 9.66
N ILE A 145 -16.72 -4.08 9.23
CA ILE A 145 -17.34 -5.40 8.99
C ILE A 145 -17.54 -6.18 10.29
N PHE A 146 -16.66 -5.98 11.26
CA PHE A 146 -16.62 -6.69 12.54
C PHE A 146 -16.66 -5.68 13.69
N PRO A 147 -17.82 -5.06 13.97
CA PRO A 147 -17.94 -4.00 14.98
C PRO A 147 -17.64 -4.48 16.42
N GLU A 148 -17.69 -5.79 16.67
CA GLU A 148 -17.37 -6.40 17.97
C GLU A 148 -15.87 -6.68 18.16
N MET A 149 -15.04 -6.51 17.11
CA MET A 149 -13.60 -6.77 17.16
C MET A 149 -12.84 -5.45 17.33
N ASP A 150 -12.09 -5.31 18.42
CA ASP A 150 -11.19 -4.17 18.63
C ASP A 150 -10.05 -4.21 17.62
N CYS A 151 -9.88 -3.14 16.86
CA CYS A 151 -8.93 -3.04 15.76
C CYS A 151 -7.85 -2.00 16.11
N THR A 152 -6.59 -2.40 16.00
CA THR A 152 -5.43 -1.54 16.26
C THR A 152 -4.59 -1.43 15.02
N VAL A 153 -4.35 -0.22 14.52
CA VAL A 153 -3.26 0.04 13.57
C VAL A 153 -2.02 0.41 14.36
N PHE A 154 -0.94 -0.32 14.16
CA PHE A 154 0.34 -0.09 14.80
C PHE A 154 1.40 0.20 13.75
N ASP A 155 1.98 1.41 13.79
CA ASP A 155 2.98 1.85 12.83
C ASP A 155 3.96 2.85 13.48
N LEU A 156 4.94 3.34 12.71
CA LEU A 156 5.88 4.34 13.19
C LEU A 156 5.15 5.62 13.63
N PRO A 157 5.64 6.33 14.67
CA PRO A 157 4.96 7.52 15.20
C PRO A 157 4.63 8.58 14.13
N HIS A 158 5.52 8.81 13.17
CA HIS A 158 5.32 9.79 12.10
C HIS A 158 4.28 9.36 11.06
N VAL A 159 3.97 8.06 10.95
CA VAL A 159 2.96 7.54 10.01
C VAL A 159 1.56 7.71 10.58
N VAL A 160 1.39 7.43 11.88
CA VAL A 160 0.09 7.55 12.56
C VAL A 160 -0.17 8.94 13.15
N ALA A 161 0.81 9.84 13.08
CA ALA A 161 0.67 11.21 13.57
C ALA A 161 -0.55 11.90 12.92
N GLY A 162 -1.42 12.46 13.76
CA GLY A 162 -2.63 13.17 13.32
C GLY A 162 -3.79 12.26 12.89
N LEU A 163 -3.61 10.94 12.83
CA LEU A 163 -4.71 10.00 12.59
C LEU A 163 -5.52 9.81 13.88
N GLN A 164 -6.84 9.90 13.76
CA GLN A 164 -7.78 9.64 14.84
C GLN A 164 -8.54 8.36 14.56
N GLY A 165 -8.64 7.53 15.59
CA GLY A 165 -9.49 6.34 15.58
C GLY A 165 -10.97 6.71 15.62
N GLU A 166 -11.82 5.79 15.17
CA GLU A 166 -13.28 5.93 15.24
C GLU A 166 -13.89 4.58 15.62
N GLY A 167 -14.88 4.58 16.52
CA GLY A 167 -15.53 3.35 16.97
C GLY A 167 -14.56 2.37 17.64
N ASN A 168 -14.45 1.16 17.07
CA ASN A 168 -13.56 0.08 17.50
C ASN A 168 -12.15 0.16 16.91
N LEU A 169 -11.81 1.22 16.16
CA LEU A 169 -10.48 1.43 15.59
C LEU A 169 -9.62 2.37 16.44
N LYS A 170 -8.37 1.99 16.72
CA LYS A 170 -7.36 2.86 17.35
C LYS A 170 -6.03 2.83 16.60
N TYR A 171 -5.26 3.90 16.75
CA TYR A 171 -3.91 4.04 16.22
C TYR A 171 -2.89 4.07 17.36
N ILE A 172 -1.79 3.33 17.21
CA ILE A 172 -0.69 3.29 18.17
C ILE A 172 0.62 3.51 17.40
N GLY A 173 1.39 4.52 17.82
CA GLY A 173 2.72 4.77 17.31
C GLY A 173 3.77 3.97 18.07
N GLY A 174 4.73 3.36 17.36
CA GLY A 174 5.87 2.68 17.98
C GLY A 174 6.75 1.95 16.98
N ASN A 175 7.62 1.10 17.50
CA ASN A 175 8.54 0.30 16.70
C ASN A 175 8.25 -1.19 16.91
N MET A 176 7.89 -1.89 15.84
CA MET A 176 7.58 -3.32 15.87
C MET A 176 8.77 -4.22 16.22
N LEU A 177 10.01 -3.73 16.02
CA LEU A 177 11.20 -4.46 16.39
C LEU A 177 11.44 -4.44 17.91
N ASP A 178 10.87 -3.46 18.61
CA ASP A 178 10.97 -3.35 20.06
C ASP A 178 9.80 -4.07 20.74
N LYS A 179 8.56 -3.69 20.37
CA LYS A 179 7.35 -4.27 20.95
C LYS A 179 6.15 -4.10 20.03
N VAL A 180 5.39 -5.18 19.87
CA VAL A 180 4.08 -5.19 19.20
C VAL A 180 2.95 -5.17 20.25
N PRO A 181 1.89 -4.37 20.07
CA PRO A 181 0.70 -4.43 20.94
C PRO A 181 0.07 -5.82 20.95
N PHE A 182 -0.53 -6.20 22.08
CA PHE A 182 -1.23 -7.48 22.19
C PHE A 182 -2.57 -7.45 21.44
N GLY A 183 -2.90 -8.57 20.79
CA GLY A 183 -4.22 -8.87 20.24
C GLY A 183 -4.38 -10.36 19.96
N ASP A 184 -5.60 -10.83 19.77
CA ASP A 184 -5.89 -12.25 19.46
C ASP A 184 -5.24 -12.69 18.15
N ALA A 185 -5.19 -11.77 17.18
CA ALA A 185 -4.48 -11.93 15.93
C ALA A 185 -3.60 -10.72 15.61
N VAL A 186 -2.48 -11.01 14.93
CA VAL A 186 -1.61 -10.01 14.34
C VAL A 186 -1.65 -10.17 12.83
N MET A 187 -1.89 -9.06 12.14
CA MET A 187 -1.84 -8.95 10.69
C MET A 187 -0.62 -8.11 10.31
N LEU A 188 0.14 -8.57 9.32
CA LEU A 188 1.27 -7.87 8.73
C LEU A 188 1.16 -7.96 7.22
N LYS A 189 0.91 -6.82 6.57
CA LYS A 189 0.85 -6.72 5.11
C LYS A 189 2.15 -6.10 4.58
N VAL A 190 2.90 -6.88 3.79
CA VAL A 190 4.14 -6.42 3.12
C VAL A 190 3.95 -6.56 1.62
N ASN A 191 3.78 -5.43 0.91
CA ASN A 191 3.51 -5.43 -0.54
C ASN A 191 2.29 -6.30 -0.92
N PHE A 192 2.44 -7.28 -1.82
CA PHE A 192 1.38 -8.23 -2.20
C PHE A 192 1.27 -9.44 -1.25
N ALA A 193 2.15 -9.57 -0.27
CA ALA A 193 2.12 -10.66 0.70
C ALA A 193 1.36 -10.22 1.96
N LEU A 194 0.50 -11.11 2.45
CA LEU A 194 -0.26 -10.93 3.69
C LEU A 194 0.05 -12.09 4.64
N TYR A 195 0.45 -11.74 5.85
CA TYR A 195 0.67 -12.68 6.94
C TYR A 195 -0.32 -12.38 8.07
N CYS A 196 -1.10 -13.39 8.49
CA CYS A 196 -1.96 -13.31 9.66
C CYS A 196 -1.65 -14.47 10.61
N CYS A 197 -1.34 -14.17 11.87
CA CYS A 197 -1.05 -15.16 12.90
C CYS A 197 -1.97 -14.97 14.10
N CYS A 198 -2.58 -16.06 14.59
CA CYS A 198 -3.28 -16.06 15.88
C CYS A 198 -2.26 -16.16 17.02
N VAL A 199 -2.27 -15.21 17.95
CA VAL A 199 -1.31 -15.16 19.07
C VAL A 199 -1.66 -16.23 20.12
N ASN A 200 -2.92 -16.64 20.22
CA ASN A 200 -3.38 -17.67 21.17
C ASN A 200 -2.95 -19.11 20.80
N GLN A 201 -2.15 -19.32 19.76
CA GLN A 201 -1.55 -20.63 19.46
C GLN A 201 -0.05 -20.72 19.84
N PHE A 202 0.55 -19.66 20.39
CA PHE A 202 1.97 -19.62 20.80
C PHE A 202 2.21 -19.65 22.31
N LEU A 203 1.16 -19.72 23.14
CA LEU A 203 1.27 -19.90 24.60
C LEU A 203 0.87 -21.31 25.08
N GLY A 204 0.86 -22.27 24.16
CA GLY A 204 0.64 -23.67 24.44
C GLY A 204 1.64 -24.55 23.69
N ILE A 205 2.93 -24.40 24.00
CA ILE A 205 4.02 -25.39 24.14
C ILE A 205 5.28 -24.63 24.55
#